data_AF-A0AAW1TFM7-F1
#
_entry.id   AF-A0AAW1TFM7-F1
#
_cell.length_a   1.000
_cell.length_b   1.000
_cell.length_c   1.000
_cell.angle_alpha   90.00
_cell.angle_beta   90.00
_cell.angle_gamma   90.00
#
_symmetry.space_group_name_H-M   'P 1'
#
loop_
_entity.id
_entity.type
_entity.pdbx_description
1 polymer ?
#
loop_
_entity_poly.entity_id
_entity_poly.type
_entity_poly.pdbx_seq_one_letter_code
_entity_poly.pdbx_strand_id
1 'polypeptide(L)'
;MHSGSFGRADSHSGGLALSAVLHPFIVVFHEQKLLLDYWIERAAGGSAVASGLLTFSPCKFWPYLRNRTLWLIGDSITQEFMHAMECFFVEFWDLTRLPISSNENLIDRVKEAGKVDPWCIHLPGKARICHIRCNNGHDLAVHILPNARSLSSSADIWLLNFAVWLNKAEDYTSHLQAFKEYYERNEQDMPFIIWRDGSPQHFPKSATGDFESWGPDHFPCKPLDVSLDSKDHLHTQDAALQILTEGGWRNKLAAPVMDSLGIPVLATWNQSVPLWQWHHHYNPHWAHQGYGNGECTHSCHPSVYQLWVYQLYALLDSWH
;
A
#
# COMPACT_ATOMS: atom_id res chain seq x y z
N MET A 1 -0.73 -58.89 -38.85
CA MET A 1 0.28 -58.50 -39.86
C MET A 1 0.30 -56.98 -39.95
N HIS A 2 1.26 -56.33 -39.30
CA HIS A 2 1.97 -55.15 -39.78
C HIS A 2 3.09 -54.87 -38.78
N SER A 3 4.28 -55.29 -39.19
CA SER A 3 5.57 -55.06 -38.55
C SER A 3 6.07 -53.67 -38.94
N GLY A 4 6.39 -52.83 -37.95
CA GLY A 4 7.07 -51.54 -38.15
C GLY A 4 8.25 -51.46 -37.19
N SER A 5 9.44 -51.29 -37.76
CA SER A 5 10.76 -51.45 -37.15
C SER A 5 11.12 -50.36 -36.12
N PHE A 6 11.70 -50.78 -34.99
CA PHE A 6 12.41 -49.92 -34.06
C PHE A 6 13.80 -49.55 -34.60
N GLY A 7 14.00 -48.28 -34.95
CA GLY A 7 15.31 -47.70 -35.19
C GLY A 7 15.92 -47.16 -33.89
N ARG A 8 17.08 -47.70 -33.51
CA ARG A 8 18.00 -47.10 -32.52
C ARG A 8 18.59 -45.83 -33.12
N ALA A 9 18.58 -44.74 -32.36
CA ALA A 9 19.33 -43.52 -32.66
C ALA A 9 20.29 -43.26 -31.50
N ASP A 10 21.50 -42.89 -31.88
CA ASP A 10 22.73 -42.91 -31.10
C ASP A 10 22.80 -41.84 -30.01
N SER A 11 23.42 -42.23 -28.91
CA SER A 11 23.81 -41.38 -27.79
C SER A 11 24.97 -40.46 -28.19
N HIS A 12 24.69 -39.18 -28.45
CA HIS A 12 25.70 -38.13 -28.45
C HIS A 12 25.70 -37.39 -27.11
N SER A 13 26.64 -37.80 -26.25
CA SER A 13 27.06 -37.09 -25.04
C SER A 13 27.84 -35.82 -25.43
N GLY A 14 27.11 -34.76 -25.76
CA GLY A 14 27.67 -33.41 -25.88
C GLY A 14 27.68 -32.72 -24.52
N GLY A 15 28.82 -32.77 -23.84
CA GLY A 15 29.06 -31.99 -22.62
C GLY A 15 29.11 -30.50 -22.93
N LEU A 16 27.96 -29.83 -22.88
CA LEU A 16 27.88 -28.37 -22.82
C LEU A 16 28.24 -27.93 -21.40
N ALA A 17 29.49 -27.54 -21.21
CA ALA A 17 29.90 -26.75 -20.05
C ALA A 17 29.23 -25.37 -20.14
N LEU A 18 28.00 -25.27 -19.62
CA LEU A 18 27.38 -24.00 -19.26
C LEU A 18 28.15 -23.41 -18.09
N SER A 19 29.29 -22.79 -18.38
CA SER A 19 29.88 -21.80 -17.48
C SER A 19 29.04 -20.54 -17.57
N ALA A 20 27.86 -20.57 -16.95
CA ALA A 20 27.05 -19.39 -16.72
C ALA A 20 27.85 -18.49 -15.76
N VAL A 21 28.55 -17.52 -16.32
CA VAL A 21 29.07 -16.36 -15.59
C VAL A 21 27.83 -15.56 -15.18
N LEU A 22 27.19 -15.99 -14.09
CA LEU A 22 26.25 -15.19 -13.31
C LEU A 22 27.08 -14.12 -12.58
N HIS A 23 27.54 -13.11 -13.31
CA HIS A 23 27.87 -11.84 -12.67
C HIS A 23 26.55 -11.14 -12.34
N PRO A 24 26.26 -10.89 -11.06
CA PRO A 24 25.00 -10.30 -10.67
C PRO A 24 25.08 -8.82 -11.01
N PHE A 25 24.47 -8.41 -12.12
CA PHE A 25 24.09 -7.02 -12.32
C PHE A 25 22.91 -6.70 -11.40
N ILE A 26 23.16 -6.68 -10.08
CA ILE A 26 22.35 -5.87 -9.19
C ILE A 26 22.88 -4.45 -9.37
N VAL A 27 22.44 -3.79 -10.44
CA VAL A 27 22.52 -2.32 -10.47
C VAL A 27 21.51 -1.86 -9.43
N VAL A 28 21.97 -1.74 -8.18
CA VAL A 28 21.21 -1.02 -7.16
C VAL A 28 21.17 0.41 -7.67
N PHE A 29 19.98 0.87 -8.07
CA PHE A 29 19.79 2.27 -8.43
C PHE A 29 20.20 3.14 -7.23
N HIS A 30 20.88 4.26 -7.49
CA HIS A 30 21.44 5.11 -6.44
C HIS A 30 20.43 5.44 -5.34
N GLU A 31 19.17 5.68 -5.72
CA GLU A 31 18.02 5.98 -4.88
C GLU A 31 17.64 4.82 -3.95
N GLN A 32 17.75 3.57 -4.42
CA GLN A 32 17.49 2.38 -3.61
C GLN A 32 18.59 2.19 -2.55
N LYS A 33 19.84 2.49 -2.91
CA LYS A 33 20.94 2.47 -1.95
C LYS A 33 20.71 3.53 -0.86
N LEU A 34 20.33 4.76 -1.23
CA LEU A 34 20.03 5.82 -0.26
C LEU A 34 18.87 5.44 0.67
N LEU A 35 17.82 4.79 0.16
CA LEU A 35 16.72 4.29 0.98
C LEU A 35 17.19 3.22 1.97
N LEU A 36 18.03 2.27 1.51
CA LEU A 36 18.58 1.23 2.37
C LEU A 36 19.51 1.81 3.45
N ASP A 37 20.41 2.73 3.07
CA ASP A 37 21.31 3.41 4.00
C ASP A 37 20.50 4.15 5.08
N TYR A 38 19.44 4.87 4.69
CA TYR A 38 18.51 5.54 5.61
C TYR A 38 17.94 4.57 6.65
N TRP A 39 17.46 3.40 6.24
CA TRP A 39 16.92 2.41 7.17
C TRP A 39 18.00 1.79 8.06
N ILE A 40 19.20 1.56 7.55
CA ILE A 40 20.34 1.07 8.35
C ILE A 40 20.72 2.08 9.43
N GLU A 41 20.81 3.36 9.08
CA GLU A 41 21.13 4.43 10.02
C GLU A 41 20.04 4.58 11.10
N ARG A 42 18.76 4.53 10.70
CA ARG A 42 17.61 4.53 11.64
C ARG A 42 17.68 3.35 12.61
N ALA A 43 17.98 2.15 12.11
CA ALA A 43 18.12 0.94 12.94
C ALA A 43 19.30 1.08 13.92
N ALA A 44 20.45 1.56 13.45
CA ALA A 44 21.61 1.85 14.30
C ALA A 44 21.32 2.93 15.36
N GLY A 45 20.44 3.88 15.04
CA GLY A 45 19.90 4.89 15.96
C GLY A 45 18.83 4.39 16.93
N GLY A 46 18.47 3.09 16.89
CA GLY A 46 17.55 2.46 17.84
C GLY A 46 16.08 2.39 17.40
N SER A 47 15.74 2.71 16.14
CA SER A 47 14.37 2.52 15.64
C SER A 47 14.04 1.03 15.52
N ALA A 48 13.04 0.59 16.28
CA ALA A 48 12.54 -0.77 16.24
C ALA A 48 11.86 -1.07 14.89
N VAL A 49 11.16 -0.09 14.31
CA VAL A 49 10.53 -0.22 12.99
C VAL A 49 11.57 -0.48 11.91
N ALA A 50 12.64 0.32 11.86
CA ALA A 50 13.71 0.14 10.88
C ALA A 50 14.43 -1.21 11.05
N SER A 51 14.73 -1.60 12.30
CA SER A 51 15.38 -2.88 12.60
C SER A 51 14.51 -4.07 12.16
N GLY A 52 13.21 -4.01 12.42
CA GLY A 52 12.27 -5.05 12.00
C GLY A 52 12.13 -5.12 10.48
N LEU A 53 11.98 -3.97 9.80
CA LEU A 53 11.88 -3.88 8.34
C LEU A 53 13.09 -4.53 7.64
N LEU A 54 14.31 -4.27 8.11
CA LEU A 54 15.55 -4.83 7.53
C LEU A 54 15.66 -6.36 7.65
N THR A 55 14.92 -6.97 8.56
CA THR A 55 14.92 -8.44 8.76
C THR A 55 13.58 -9.08 8.39
N PHE A 56 12.68 -8.31 7.77
CA PHE A 56 11.35 -8.75 7.43
C PHE A 56 11.35 -9.53 6.11
N SER A 57 10.57 -10.61 6.06
CA SER A 57 10.47 -11.47 4.89
C SER A 57 9.06 -12.01 4.72
N PRO A 58 8.69 -12.45 3.50
CA PRO A 58 7.36 -13.02 3.25
C PRO A 58 7.01 -14.17 4.18
N CYS A 59 8.00 -14.97 4.59
CA CYS A 59 7.81 -16.08 5.53
C CYS A 59 7.31 -15.65 6.92
N LYS A 60 7.62 -14.42 7.36
CA LYS A 60 7.10 -13.88 8.64
C LYS A 60 5.66 -13.42 8.52
N PHE A 61 5.28 -12.85 7.38
CA PHE A 61 3.93 -12.32 7.16
C PHE A 61 2.94 -13.42 6.71
N TRP A 62 3.43 -14.42 6.00
CA TRP A 62 2.64 -15.51 5.44
C TRP A 62 1.68 -16.20 6.43
N PRO A 63 2.08 -16.52 7.68
CA PRO A 63 1.21 -17.21 8.63
C PRO A 63 -0.11 -16.48 8.92
N TYR A 64 -0.13 -15.15 8.88
CA TYR A 64 -1.33 -14.34 9.13
C TYR A 64 -2.31 -14.35 7.95
N LEU A 65 -1.83 -14.67 6.75
CA LEU A 65 -2.65 -14.68 5.53
C LEU A 65 -3.17 -16.07 5.17
N ARG A 66 -2.59 -17.14 5.73
CA ARG A 66 -2.92 -18.52 5.35
C ARG A 66 -4.42 -18.81 5.48
N ASN A 67 -5.02 -19.31 4.40
CA ASN A 67 -6.47 -19.56 4.26
C ASN A 67 -7.37 -18.32 4.43
N ARG A 68 -6.83 -17.11 4.24
CA ARG A 68 -7.54 -15.84 4.35
C ARG A 68 -7.30 -14.98 3.12
N THR A 69 -8.13 -13.96 2.96
CA THR A 69 -7.91 -12.89 1.99
C THR A 69 -7.56 -11.61 2.72
N LEU A 70 -6.47 -10.97 2.30
CA LEU A 70 -6.20 -9.57 2.64
C LEU A 70 -6.77 -8.69 1.53
N TRP A 71 -7.74 -7.87 1.87
CA TRP A 71 -8.36 -6.89 0.97
C TRP A 71 -7.75 -5.52 1.21
N LEU A 72 -7.07 -4.98 0.20
CA LEU A 72 -6.58 -3.60 0.14
C LEU A 72 -7.62 -2.76 -0.59
N ILE A 73 -8.47 -2.05 0.16
CA ILE A 73 -9.56 -1.28 -0.42
C ILE A 73 -9.28 0.20 -0.18
N GLY A 74 -9.08 0.95 -1.25
CA GLY A 74 -8.84 2.38 -1.11
C GLY A 74 -8.39 3.08 -2.36
N ASP A 75 -7.86 4.29 -2.19
CA ASP A 75 -7.50 5.16 -3.30
C ASP A 75 -6.19 4.74 -4.00
N SER A 76 -5.59 5.63 -4.79
CA SER A 76 -4.36 5.33 -5.54
C SER A 76 -3.18 4.99 -4.67
N ILE A 77 -3.16 5.50 -3.45
CA ILE A 77 -2.10 5.17 -2.50
C ILE A 77 -2.22 3.71 -2.05
N THR A 78 -3.44 3.20 -1.90
CA THR A 78 -3.72 1.78 -1.64
C THR A 78 -3.43 0.89 -2.84
N GLN A 79 -3.65 1.40 -4.05
CA GLN A 79 -3.23 0.72 -5.26
C GLN A 79 -1.70 0.54 -5.33
N GLU A 80 -0.93 1.58 -5.03
CA GLU A 80 0.53 1.44 -4.95
C GLU A 80 0.95 0.52 -3.80
N PHE A 81 0.24 0.54 -2.68
CA PHE A 81 0.47 -0.42 -1.60
C PHE A 81 0.23 -1.88 -2.07
N MET A 82 -0.77 -2.14 -2.91
CA MET A 82 -0.96 -3.44 -3.55
C MET A 82 0.24 -3.86 -4.40
N HIS A 83 0.80 -2.94 -5.20
CA HIS A 83 2.01 -3.24 -5.99
C HIS A 83 3.20 -3.60 -5.10
N ALA A 84 3.37 -2.94 -3.96
CA ALA A 84 4.43 -3.29 -3.01
C ALA A 84 4.21 -4.69 -2.40
N MET A 85 2.95 -5.08 -2.15
CA MET A 85 2.61 -6.44 -1.67
C MET A 85 2.89 -7.50 -2.74
N GLU A 86 2.58 -7.23 -4.02
CA GLU A 86 2.92 -8.09 -5.15
C GLU A 86 4.44 -8.32 -5.25
N CYS A 87 5.23 -7.25 -5.17
CA CYS A 87 6.69 -7.35 -5.16
C CYS A 87 7.21 -8.11 -3.93
N PHE A 88 6.65 -7.86 -2.74
CA PHE A 88 7.06 -8.52 -1.52
C PHE A 88 6.79 -10.03 -1.57
N PHE A 89 5.61 -10.44 -2.04
CA PHE A 89 5.22 -11.84 -2.16
C PHE A 89 5.59 -12.49 -3.51
N VAL A 90 6.55 -11.91 -4.25
CA VAL A 90 6.90 -12.40 -5.60
C VAL A 90 7.30 -13.87 -5.63
N GLU A 91 7.98 -14.38 -4.60
CA GLU A 91 8.36 -15.81 -4.50
C GLU A 91 7.18 -16.75 -4.21
N PHE A 92 6.05 -16.20 -3.76
CA PHE A 92 4.82 -16.93 -3.42
C PHE A 92 3.76 -16.80 -4.52
N TRP A 93 3.99 -15.92 -5.50
CA TRP A 93 3.04 -15.54 -6.52
C TRP A 93 3.44 -16.09 -7.88
N ASP A 94 2.48 -16.58 -8.65
CA ASP A 94 2.65 -17.07 -10.03
C ASP A 94 2.71 -15.95 -11.09
N LEU A 95 2.86 -14.70 -10.66
CA LEU A 95 2.88 -13.49 -11.51
C LEU A 95 1.60 -13.26 -12.31
N THR A 96 0.50 -13.93 -11.95
CA THR A 96 -0.81 -13.77 -12.60
C THR A 96 -1.76 -13.00 -11.70
N ARG A 97 -2.33 -11.91 -12.23
CA ARG A 97 -3.46 -11.22 -11.61
C ARG A 97 -4.76 -11.86 -12.06
N LEU A 98 -5.65 -12.16 -11.10
CA LEU A 98 -6.94 -12.78 -11.34
C LEU A 98 -8.08 -11.83 -10.94
N PRO A 99 -9.26 -11.91 -11.57
CA PRO A 99 -10.42 -11.15 -11.11
C PRO A 99 -10.82 -11.56 -9.68
N ILE A 100 -11.37 -10.62 -8.91
CA ILE A 100 -11.77 -10.87 -7.50
C ILE A 100 -12.91 -11.89 -7.35
N SER A 101 -13.66 -12.15 -8.43
CA SER A 101 -14.83 -13.02 -8.46
C SER A 101 -15.05 -13.56 -9.87
N SER A 102 -15.78 -14.66 -10.02
CA SER A 102 -16.32 -15.10 -11.31
C SER A 102 -17.66 -14.43 -11.66
N ASN A 103 -18.22 -13.63 -10.74
CA ASN A 103 -19.46 -12.90 -10.96
C ASN A 103 -19.18 -11.52 -11.57
N GLU A 104 -19.36 -11.38 -12.88
CA GLU A 104 -19.12 -10.14 -13.62
C GLU A 104 -19.95 -8.97 -13.08
N ASN A 105 -21.22 -9.21 -12.70
CA ASN A 105 -22.06 -8.16 -12.12
C ASN A 105 -21.51 -7.62 -10.79
N LEU A 106 -20.85 -8.46 -10.00
CA LEU A 106 -20.20 -8.01 -8.76
C LEU A 106 -18.96 -7.17 -9.07
N ILE A 107 -18.14 -7.60 -10.04
CA ILE A 107 -16.96 -6.86 -10.50
C ILE A 107 -17.37 -5.47 -11.00
N ASP A 108 -18.37 -5.40 -11.88
CA ASP A 108 -18.85 -4.14 -12.44
C ASP A 108 -19.33 -3.18 -11.35
N ARG A 109 -20.08 -3.69 -10.36
CA ARG A 109 -20.55 -2.87 -9.23
C ARG A 109 -19.41 -2.28 -8.42
N VAL A 110 -18.41 -3.06 -8.05
CA VAL A 110 -17.32 -2.55 -7.20
C VAL A 110 -16.34 -1.69 -8.00
N LYS A 111 -16.19 -1.95 -9.31
CA LYS A 111 -15.40 -1.13 -10.22
C LYS A 111 -15.90 0.32 -10.26
N GLU A 112 -17.20 0.54 -10.07
CA GLU A 112 -17.76 1.89 -10.05
C GLU A 112 -17.14 2.78 -8.97
N ALA A 113 -16.65 2.21 -7.85
CA ALA A 113 -16.07 2.97 -6.75
C ALA A 113 -14.74 3.67 -7.06
N GLY A 114 -14.08 3.25 -8.14
CA GLY A 114 -12.72 3.69 -8.45
C GLY A 114 -12.35 3.69 -9.93
N LYS A 115 -13.23 3.17 -10.78
CA LYS A 115 -13.07 3.03 -12.24
C LYS A 115 -11.82 2.25 -12.65
N VAL A 116 -11.39 1.32 -11.79
CA VAL A 116 -10.28 0.39 -12.03
C VAL A 116 -10.79 -1.01 -11.79
N ASP A 117 -10.46 -1.95 -12.69
CA ASP A 117 -10.83 -3.35 -12.52
C ASP A 117 -10.20 -3.88 -11.23
N PRO A 118 -10.99 -4.46 -10.31
CA PRO A 118 -10.44 -5.08 -9.10
C PRO A 118 -9.73 -6.40 -9.43
N TRP A 119 -8.67 -6.72 -8.70
CA TRP A 119 -7.90 -7.95 -8.92
C TRP A 119 -7.40 -8.58 -7.62
N CYS A 120 -6.98 -9.83 -7.72
CA CYS A 120 -6.25 -10.55 -6.68
C CYS A 120 -4.96 -11.15 -7.24
N ILE A 121 -4.00 -11.35 -6.35
CA ILE A 121 -2.96 -12.36 -6.51
C ILE A 121 -3.28 -13.54 -5.59
N HIS A 122 -3.00 -14.74 -6.08
CA HIS A 122 -3.17 -15.97 -5.32
C HIS A 122 -1.81 -16.42 -4.78
N LEU A 123 -1.80 -16.78 -3.50
CA LEU A 123 -0.63 -17.28 -2.79
C LEU A 123 -0.89 -18.75 -2.39
N PRO A 124 0.12 -19.50 -1.87
CA PRO A 124 -0.04 -20.89 -1.46
C PRO A 124 -1.15 -21.08 -0.41
N GLY A 125 -1.58 -22.31 -0.08
CA GLY A 125 -2.50 -22.50 1.07
C GLY A 125 -3.78 -21.63 1.04
N LYS A 126 -4.33 -21.40 -0.16
CA LYS A 126 -5.56 -20.63 -0.43
C LYS A 126 -5.56 -19.16 0.03
N ALA A 127 -4.41 -18.59 0.37
CA ALA A 127 -4.40 -17.15 0.68
C ALA A 127 -4.49 -16.31 -0.59
N ARG A 128 -5.05 -15.12 -0.44
CA ARG A 128 -5.19 -14.15 -1.52
C ARG A 128 -4.86 -12.76 -0.99
N ILE A 129 -4.32 -11.92 -1.86
CA ILE A 129 -4.26 -10.47 -1.62
C ILE A 129 -5.02 -9.82 -2.76
N CYS A 130 -6.07 -9.08 -2.42
CA CYS A 130 -6.98 -8.49 -3.39
C CYS A 130 -7.01 -6.98 -3.25
N HIS A 131 -7.20 -6.27 -4.36
CA HIS A 131 -7.31 -4.82 -4.39
C HIS A 131 -8.63 -4.39 -5.03
N ILE A 132 -9.27 -3.41 -4.40
CA ILE A 132 -10.43 -2.70 -4.95
C ILE A 132 -10.15 -1.21 -4.84
N ARG A 133 -10.19 -0.51 -5.98
CA ARG A 133 -10.03 0.94 -6.01
C ARG A 133 -11.29 1.62 -5.48
N CYS A 134 -11.12 2.50 -4.50
CA CYS A 134 -12.18 3.29 -3.90
C CYS A 134 -11.64 4.67 -3.52
N ASN A 135 -12.05 5.72 -4.25
CA ASN A 135 -11.46 7.05 -4.06
C ASN A 135 -12.03 7.82 -2.86
N ASN A 136 -13.23 7.46 -2.39
CA ASN A 136 -13.92 8.21 -1.35
C ASN A 136 -14.89 7.31 -0.56
N GLY A 137 -15.26 7.73 0.65
CA GLY A 137 -16.16 6.95 1.52
C GLY A 137 -17.61 6.80 1.04
N HIS A 138 -18.11 7.67 0.16
CA HIS A 138 -19.46 7.53 -0.40
C HIS A 138 -19.51 6.31 -1.32
N ASP A 139 -18.54 6.21 -2.23
CA ASP A 139 -18.38 5.09 -3.13
C ASP A 139 -18.12 3.78 -2.37
N LEU A 140 -17.34 3.84 -1.27
CA LEU A 140 -17.17 2.71 -0.37
C LEU A 140 -18.53 2.21 0.15
N ALA A 141 -19.36 3.13 0.66
CA ALA A 141 -20.65 2.82 1.25
C ALA A 141 -21.72 2.37 0.25
N VAL A 142 -21.66 2.84 -1.00
CA VAL A 142 -22.65 2.50 -2.03
C VAL A 142 -22.26 1.23 -2.80
N HIS A 143 -20.98 1.06 -3.14
CA HIS A 143 -20.56 0.04 -4.09
C HIS A 143 -19.84 -1.15 -3.46
N ILE A 144 -19.17 -0.97 -2.32
CA ILE A 144 -18.30 -2.01 -1.75
C ILE A 144 -18.92 -2.62 -0.49
N LEU A 145 -19.23 -1.80 0.53
CA LEU A 145 -19.76 -2.29 1.81
C LEU A 145 -21.03 -3.15 1.66
N PRO A 146 -22.02 -2.79 0.81
CA PRO A 146 -23.22 -3.62 0.60
C PRO A 146 -22.92 -5.01 0.03
N ASN A 147 -21.73 -5.21 -0.52
CA ASN A 147 -21.28 -6.47 -1.11
C ASN A 147 -20.26 -7.20 -0.23
N ALA A 148 -20.00 -6.77 1.01
CA ALA A 148 -18.95 -7.32 1.87
C ALA A 148 -19.04 -8.85 2.05
N ARG A 149 -20.25 -9.39 2.28
CA ARG A 149 -20.49 -10.84 2.41
C ARG A 149 -20.25 -11.62 1.11
N SER A 150 -20.46 -10.98 -0.05
CA SER A 150 -20.21 -11.60 -1.36
C SER A 150 -18.73 -11.55 -1.75
N LEU A 151 -18.01 -10.55 -1.24
CA LEU A 151 -16.58 -10.36 -1.46
C LEU A 151 -15.74 -11.24 -0.54
N SER A 152 -16.10 -11.30 0.74
CA SER A 152 -15.21 -11.76 1.81
C SER A 152 -15.90 -12.67 2.83
N SER A 153 -15.09 -13.41 3.56
CA SER A 153 -15.52 -14.17 4.74
C SER A 153 -15.17 -13.41 6.03
N SER A 154 -15.79 -13.78 7.16
CA SER A 154 -15.46 -13.18 8.46
C SER A 154 -14.02 -13.44 8.94
N ALA A 155 -13.32 -14.41 8.33
CA ALA A 155 -11.92 -14.68 8.62
C ALA A 155 -10.95 -13.77 7.82
N ASP A 156 -11.45 -13.07 6.81
CA ASP A 156 -10.64 -12.18 5.98
C ASP A 156 -10.26 -10.89 6.73
N ILE A 157 -9.29 -10.17 6.17
CA ILE A 157 -8.79 -8.91 6.71
C ILE A 157 -9.04 -7.82 5.67
N TRP A 158 -9.65 -6.72 6.07
CA TRP A 158 -9.88 -5.55 5.22
C TRP A 158 -9.01 -4.40 5.70
N LEU A 159 -8.05 -3.98 4.89
CA LEU A 159 -7.33 -2.74 5.07
C LEU A 159 -8.01 -1.64 4.25
N LEU A 160 -8.66 -0.71 4.94
CA LEU A 160 -9.44 0.37 4.33
C LEU A 160 -8.68 1.70 4.40
N ASN A 161 -8.76 2.49 3.32
CA ASN A 161 -8.40 3.89 3.34
C ASN A 161 -9.07 4.65 2.20
N PHE A 162 -9.63 5.82 2.49
CA PHE A 162 -9.93 6.82 1.48
C PHE A 162 -9.55 8.15 2.10
N ALA A 163 -8.66 8.91 1.47
CA ALA A 163 -8.22 10.18 2.08
C ALA A 163 -7.76 11.17 1.01
N VAL A 164 -6.96 10.69 0.05
CA VAL A 164 -6.14 11.56 -0.78
C VAL A 164 -6.94 12.41 -1.77
N TRP A 165 -8.14 11.97 -2.14
CA TRP A 165 -9.04 12.67 -3.05
C TRP A 165 -9.94 13.71 -2.35
N LEU A 166 -9.92 13.75 -1.02
CA LEU A 166 -10.79 14.63 -0.22
C LEU A 166 -9.94 15.79 0.31
N ASN A 167 -10.11 16.95 -0.30
CA ASN A 167 -9.34 18.17 0.00
C ASN A 167 -10.11 19.16 0.89
N LYS A 168 -11.27 18.75 1.42
CA LYS A 168 -12.09 19.55 2.34
C LYS A 168 -12.43 18.73 3.57
N ALA A 169 -12.32 19.35 4.74
CA ALA A 169 -12.60 18.70 6.02
C ALA A 169 -14.05 18.27 6.14
N GLU A 170 -14.98 19.07 5.61
CA GLU A 170 -16.42 18.81 5.68
C GLU A 170 -16.80 17.58 4.86
N ASP A 171 -16.29 17.49 3.62
CA ASP A 171 -16.49 16.34 2.74
C ASP A 171 -15.87 15.09 3.39
N TYR A 172 -14.64 15.19 3.90
CA TYR A 172 -13.99 14.07 4.56
C TYR A 172 -14.76 13.55 5.78
N THR A 173 -15.25 14.47 6.62
CA THR A 173 -16.04 14.14 7.81
C THR A 173 -17.36 13.47 7.43
N SER A 174 -18.05 13.97 6.40
CA SER A 174 -19.29 13.36 5.90
C SER A 174 -19.07 11.93 5.42
N HIS A 175 -17.97 11.68 4.71
CA HIS A 175 -17.61 10.34 4.23
C HIS A 175 -17.23 9.38 5.36
N LEU A 176 -16.52 9.86 6.39
CA LEU A 176 -16.23 9.09 7.60
C LEU A 176 -17.52 8.72 8.36
N GLN A 177 -18.46 9.66 8.47
CA GLN A 177 -19.74 9.44 9.13
C GLN A 177 -20.58 8.40 8.38
N ALA A 178 -20.62 8.45 7.05
CA ALA A 178 -21.31 7.44 6.24
C ALA A 178 -20.71 6.03 6.43
N PHE A 179 -19.37 5.93 6.49
CA PHE A 179 -18.69 4.68 6.82
C PHE A 179 -19.06 4.18 8.22
N LYS A 180 -18.97 5.05 9.24
CA LYS A 180 -19.31 4.72 10.63
C LYS A 180 -20.72 4.17 10.76
N GLU A 181 -21.70 4.88 10.20
CA GLU A 181 -23.10 4.48 10.24
C GLU A 181 -23.35 3.14 9.55
N TYR A 182 -22.65 2.87 8.44
CA TYR A 182 -22.74 1.56 7.80
C TYR A 182 -22.17 0.47 8.71
N TYR A 183 -20.97 0.69 9.27
CA TYR A 183 -20.29 -0.27 10.12
C TYR A 183 -21.14 -0.61 11.35
N GLU A 184 -21.64 0.38 12.09
CA GLU A 184 -22.47 0.15 13.29
C GLU A 184 -23.74 -0.67 12.99
N ARG A 185 -24.33 -0.52 11.80
CA ARG A 185 -25.51 -1.30 11.39
C ARG A 185 -25.19 -2.73 10.95
N ASN A 186 -23.96 -3.01 10.55
CA ASN A 186 -23.58 -4.26 9.88
C ASN A 186 -22.35 -4.92 10.51
N GLU A 187 -21.91 -4.50 11.70
CA GLU A 187 -20.66 -4.94 12.34
C GLU A 187 -20.50 -6.46 12.34
N GLN A 188 -21.57 -7.19 12.67
CA GLN A 188 -21.61 -8.65 12.73
C GLN A 188 -21.32 -9.35 11.39
N ASP A 189 -21.46 -8.61 10.28
CA ASP A 189 -21.26 -9.09 8.93
C ASP A 189 -19.94 -8.64 8.32
N MET A 190 -19.20 -7.80 9.03
CA MET A 190 -17.93 -7.27 8.56
C MET A 190 -16.79 -8.24 8.88
N PRO A 191 -15.80 -8.37 7.98
CA PRO A 191 -14.54 -9.03 8.30
C PRO A 191 -13.74 -8.20 9.31
N PHE A 192 -12.56 -8.68 9.71
CA PHE A 192 -11.66 -7.89 10.54
C PHE A 192 -11.17 -6.66 9.76
N ILE A 193 -11.57 -5.46 10.20
CA ILE A 193 -11.21 -4.20 9.54
C ILE A 193 -10.00 -3.59 10.23
N ILE A 194 -9.05 -3.12 9.42
CA ILE A 194 -7.97 -2.22 9.79
C ILE A 194 -8.16 -0.95 8.98
N TRP A 195 -8.11 0.20 9.65
CA TRP A 195 -8.05 1.49 8.99
C TRP A 195 -6.59 1.88 8.75
N ARG A 196 -6.17 2.11 7.50
CA ARG A 196 -4.88 2.78 7.26
C ARG A 196 -5.11 4.28 7.33
N ASP A 197 -4.27 4.96 8.09
CA ASP A 197 -4.25 6.41 8.11
C ASP A 197 -3.96 7.01 6.71
N GLY A 198 -4.41 8.24 6.48
CA GLY A 198 -4.06 9.00 5.28
C GLY A 198 -2.56 9.24 5.22
N SER A 199 -1.98 9.18 4.03
CA SER A 199 -0.54 9.33 3.83
C SER A 199 -0.14 10.80 3.69
N PRO A 200 1.08 11.18 4.12
CA PRO A 200 1.57 12.53 3.94
C PRO A 200 1.78 12.84 2.46
N GLN A 201 1.54 14.09 2.09
CA GLN A 201 1.91 14.67 0.81
C GLN A 201 3.02 15.70 1.04
N HIS A 202 3.75 16.07 0.00
CA HIS A 202 4.92 16.95 0.11
C HIS A 202 4.90 18.11 -0.88
N PHE A 203 3.72 18.67 -1.15
CA PHE A 203 3.56 19.82 -2.04
C PHE A 203 4.19 21.09 -1.43
N PRO A 204 4.90 21.89 -2.22
CA PRO A 204 5.66 23.03 -1.70
C PRO A 204 4.81 24.23 -1.27
N LYS A 205 3.58 24.37 -1.76
CA LYS A 205 2.71 25.52 -1.46
C LYS A 205 2.08 25.47 -0.08
N SER A 206 1.77 24.26 0.41
CA SER A 206 1.23 24.08 1.74
C SER A 206 2.36 23.93 2.77
N ALA A 207 2.19 24.52 3.95
CA ALA A 207 3.09 24.30 5.09
C ALA A 207 3.01 22.86 5.60
N THR A 208 1.84 22.21 5.44
CA THR A 208 1.58 20.83 5.84
C THR A 208 1.82 19.82 4.71
N GLY A 209 2.25 20.28 3.53
CA GLY A 209 2.49 19.44 2.36
C GLY A 209 1.23 19.02 1.59
N ASP A 210 0.05 19.41 2.06
CA ASP A 210 -1.23 19.10 1.43
C ASP A 210 -1.34 19.67 -0.01
N PHE A 211 -2.05 18.93 -0.86
CA PHE A 211 -2.43 19.42 -2.18
C PHE A 211 -3.57 20.45 -2.08
N GLU A 212 -3.31 21.69 -2.53
CA GLU A 212 -4.32 22.77 -2.49
C GLU A 212 -4.99 23.01 -3.85
N SER A 213 -4.22 22.99 -4.94
CA SER A 213 -4.69 23.31 -6.30
C SER A 213 -3.64 22.86 -7.32
N TRP A 214 -3.91 22.97 -8.62
CA TRP A 214 -2.91 22.74 -9.70
C TRP A 214 -2.25 24.05 -10.15
N GLY A 215 -1.04 24.00 -10.71
CA GLY A 215 -0.21 25.18 -11.01
C GLY A 215 1.28 24.88 -11.29
N PRO A 216 2.06 25.85 -11.79
CA PRO A 216 3.47 25.64 -12.17
C PRO A 216 4.42 25.42 -10.99
N ASP A 217 4.10 25.94 -9.79
CA ASP A 217 5.00 25.88 -8.62
C ASP A 217 4.70 24.70 -7.67
N HIS A 218 4.19 23.57 -8.17
CA HIS A 218 3.93 22.38 -7.32
C HIS A 218 5.13 21.46 -7.17
N PHE A 219 6.22 21.76 -7.86
CA PHE A 219 7.41 20.90 -7.91
C PHE A 219 8.68 21.73 -7.72
N PRO A 220 9.74 21.13 -7.14
CA PRO A 220 9.81 19.75 -6.62
C PRO A 220 9.07 19.58 -5.29
N CYS A 221 8.88 18.33 -4.87
CA CYS A 221 8.42 18.02 -3.51
C CYS A 221 9.40 18.58 -2.48
N LYS A 222 8.93 18.92 -1.28
CA LYS A 222 9.78 19.49 -0.22
C LYS A 222 9.70 18.68 1.08
N PRO A 223 10.77 18.67 1.91
CA PRO A 223 10.65 18.22 3.28
C PRO A 223 9.66 19.10 4.06
N LEU A 224 8.97 18.49 5.03
CA LEU A 224 8.20 19.22 6.03
C LEU A 224 9.11 19.56 7.21
N ASP A 225 8.88 20.71 7.86
CA ASP A 225 9.69 21.20 8.98
C ASP A 225 9.32 20.51 10.30
N VAL A 226 9.56 19.20 10.32
CA VAL A 226 9.40 18.30 11.46
C VAL A 226 10.59 17.35 11.54
N SER A 227 10.84 16.80 12.72
CA SER A 227 11.90 15.81 12.94
C SER A 227 11.32 14.51 13.49
N LEU A 228 11.86 13.37 13.06
CA LEU A 228 11.47 12.05 13.54
C LEU A 228 12.52 11.52 14.52
N ASP A 229 12.12 11.26 15.77
CA ASP A 229 13.03 10.73 16.78
C ASP A 229 13.29 9.22 16.63
N SER A 230 14.19 8.67 17.47
CA SER A 230 14.50 7.23 17.50
C SER A 230 13.33 6.33 17.91
N LYS A 231 12.29 6.89 18.53
CA LYS A 231 11.07 6.21 18.97
C LYS A 231 9.92 6.38 17.99
N ASP A 232 10.22 6.83 16.76
CA ASP A 232 9.26 6.95 15.69
C ASP A 232 8.17 8.01 15.95
N HIS A 233 8.46 9.01 16.79
CA HIS A 233 7.60 10.16 17.04
C HIS A 233 8.07 11.41 16.28
N LEU A 234 7.10 12.14 15.70
CA LEU A 234 7.34 13.42 15.05
C LEU A 234 7.36 14.57 16.06
N HIS A 235 8.28 15.51 15.87
CA HIS A 235 8.46 16.70 16.69
C HIS A 235 8.55 17.95 15.82
N THR A 236 7.98 19.06 16.29
CA THR A 236 8.17 20.39 15.72
C THR A 236 8.17 21.44 16.82
N GLN A 237 8.90 22.53 16.59
CA GLN A 237 8.88 23.72 17.45
C GLN A 237 7.88 24.77 16.94
N ASP A 238 7.39 24.63 15.71
CA ASP A 238 6.41 25.55 15.14
C ASP A 238 4.99 25.14 15.56
N ALA A 239 4.31 26.01 16.30
CA ALA A 239 2.93 25.81 16.71
C ALA A 239 1.98 25.62 15.51
N ALA A 240 2.26 26.24 14.36
CA ALA A 240 1.47 26.10 13.15
C ALA A 240 1.59 24.71 12.51
N LEU A 241 2.68 23.99 12.79
CA LEU A 241 2.95 22.65 12.24
C LEU A 241 2.58 21.51 13.21
N GLN A 242 1.99 21.82 14.37
CA GLN A 242 1.59 20.78 15.33
C GLN A 242 0.65 19.75 14.71
N ILE A 243 -0.19 20.17 13.77
CA ILE A 243 -1.07 19.26 13.03
C ILE A 243 -0.30 18.13 12.34
N LEU A 244 0.94 18.34 11.90
CA LEU A 244 1.79 17.29 11.31
C LEU A 244 2.21 16.24 12.33
N THR A 245 2.44 16.63 13.59
CA THR A 245 2.77 15.69 14.66
C THR A 245 1.54 14.90 15.14
N GLU A 246 0.34 15.44 14.91
CA GLU A 246 -0.95 14.82 15.19
C GLU A 246 -1.44 13.90 14.05
N GLY A 247 -0.63 13.67 13.01
CA GLY A 247 -0.99 12.83 11.87
C GLY A 247 -1.54 13.58 10.66
N GLY A 248 -1.58 14.92 10.66
CA GLY A 248 -2.26 15.71 9.64
C GLY A 248 -3.76 15.79 9.86
N TRP A 249 -4.42 16.72 9.17
CA TRP A 249 -5.84 17.03 9.42
C TRP A 249 -6.77 15.85 9.11
N ARG A 250 -6.46 15.04 8.08
CA ARG A 250 -7.25 13.85 7.75
C ARG A 250 -7.20 12.83 8.88
N ASN A 251 -6.02 12.52 9.40
CA ASN A 251 -5.88 11.53 10.47
C ASN A 251 -6.46 12.02 11.79
N LYS A 252 -6.33 13.32 12.09
CA LYS A 252 -6.99 13.94 13.23
C LYS A 252 -8.51 13.78 13.21
N LEU A 253 -9.13 13.82 12.03
CA LEU A 253 -10.57 13.59 11.87
C LEU A 253 -10.95 12.11 11.90
N ALA A 254 -10.14 11.23 11.30
CA ALA A 254 -10.42 9.80 11.23
C ALA A 254 -10.20 9.07 12.56
N ALA A 255 -9.17 9.45 13.32
CA ALA A 255 -8.80 8.77 14.57
C ALA A 255 -9.95 8.61 15.58
N PRO A 256 -10.71 9.65 15.98
CA PRO A 256 -11.80 9.48 16.93
C PRO A 256 -12.95 8.61 16.38
N VAL A 257 -13.14 8.57 15.06
CA VAL A 257 -14.13 7.69 14.42
C VAL A 257 -13.69 6.23 14.59
N MET A 258 -12.45 5.91 14.22
CA MET A 258 -11.93 4.53 14.31
C MET A 258 -11.85 4.05 15.76
N ASP A 259 -11.42 4.91 16.68
CA ASP A 259 -11.40 4.63 18.13
C ASP A 259 -12.81 4.28 18.64
N SER A 260 -13.83 5.07 18.26
CA SER A 260 -15.21 4.80 18.65
C SER A 260 -15.80 3.50 18.10
N LEU A 261 -15.21 2.97 17.01
CA LEU A 261 -15.61 1.71 16.38
C LEU A 261 -14.74 0.52 16.81
N GLY A 262 -13.71 0.74 17.65
CA GLY A 262 -12.74 -0.29 18.00
C GLY A 262 -11.91 -0.80 16.80
N ILE A 263 -11.81 -0.02 15.73
CA ILE A 263 -11.07 -0.39 14.52
C ILE A 263 -9.59 -0.03 14.70
N PRO A 264 -8.65 -0.99 14.61
CA PRO A 264 -7.23 -0.69 14.62
C PRO A 264 -6.83 0.28 13.52
N VAL A 265 -5.90 1.16 13.85
CA VAL A 265 -5.26 2.03 12.87
C VAL A 265 -3.87 1.48 12.52
N LEU A 266 -3.64 1.21 11.23
CA LEU A 266 -2.30 1.06 10.68
C LEU A 266 -1.68 2.45 10.56
N ALA A 267 -0.87 2.82 11.55
CA ALA A 267 -0.23 4.13 11.66
C ALA A 267 0.99 4.25 10.74
N THR A 268 0.79 4.70 9.51
CA THR A 268 1.84 4.88 8.50
C THR A 268 2.44 6.28 8.49
N TRP A 269 1.74 7.28 9.02
CA TRP A 269 2.07 8.70 8.88
C TRP A 269 3.50 9.05 9.32
N ASN A 270 3.86 8.82 10.59
CA ASN A 270 5.11 9.33 11.18
C ASN A 270 6.35 8.90 10.39
N GLN A 271 6.39 7.63 10.00
CA GLN A 271 7.52 7.05 9.28
C GLN A 271 7.57 7.47 7.80
N SER A 272 6.45 7.91 7.23
CA SER A 272 6.37 8.38 5.85
C SER A 272 6.69 9.85 5.68
N VAL A 273 6.50 10.70 6.71
CA VAL A 273 6.79 12.14 6.62
C VAL A 273 8.25 12.47 6.26
N PRO A 274 9.31 11.83 6.82
CA PRO A 274 10.67 12.15 6.41
C PRO A 274 11.03 11.64 5.00
N LEU A 275 10.14 10.89 4.34
CA LEU A 275 10.42 10.19 3.08
C LEU A 275 10.01 10.97 1.82
N TRP A 276 9.96 12.30 1.90
CA TRP A 276 9.53 13.20 0.83
C TRP A 276 10.29 13.03 -0.50
N GLN A 277 11.58 12.70 -0.45
CA GLN A 277 12.44 12.56 -1.63
C GLN A 277 12.23 11.25 -2.41
N TRP A 278 11.39 10.34 -1.91
CA TRP A 278 11.02 9.10 -2.59
C TRP A 278 9.64 9.17 -3.25
N HIS A 279 9.09 10.37 -3.39
CA HIS A 279 7.92 10.61 -4.23
C HIS A 279 8.21 10.34 -5.72
N HIS A 280 7.18 10.12 -6.53
CA HIS A 280 7.31 9.90 -7.96
C HIS A 280 7.87 11.15 -8.67
N HIS A 281 9.08 11.04 -9.22
CA HIS A 281 9.67 12.11 -10.05
C HIS A 281 9.45 11.87 -11.55
N TYR A 282 8.66 10.86 -11.92
CA TYR A 282 8.42 10.52 -13.32
C TYR A 282 6.97 10.13 -13.53
N ASN A 283 6.15 11.11 -13.88
CA ASN A 283 4.88 10.85 -14.54
C ASN A 283 4.97 11.35 -15.99
N PRO A 284 5.18 10.44 -16.98
CA PRO A 284 5.31 10.84 -18.38
C PRO A 284 4.04 11.53 -18.89
N HIS A 285 2.89 11.22 -18.29
CA HIS A 285 1.61 11.82 -18.64
C HIS A 285 1.58 13.35 -18.38
N TRP A 286 2.35 13.82 -17.40
CA TRP A 286 2.43 15.24 -17.01
C TRP A 286 3.67 15.93 -17.58
N ALA A 287 4.76 15.20 -17.80
CA ALA A 287 5.96 15.70 -18.49
C ALA A 287 5.62 16.32 -19.87
N HIS A 288 4.61 15.78 -20.58
CA HIS A 288 4.16 16.30 -21.86
C HIS A 288 3.32 17.58 -21.77
N GLN A 289 2.82 17.96 -20.60
CA GLN A 289 1.95 19.12 -20.41
C GLN A 289 2.68 20.37 -19.88
N GLY A 290 4.00 20.32 -19.72
CA GLY A 290 4.81 21.46 -19.25
C GLY A 290 4.68 21.76 -17.75
N TYR A 291 3.85 21.01 -17.03
CA TYR A 291 3.91 20.91 -15.57
C TYR A 291 5.11 20.00 -15.27
N GLY A 292 6.11 20.49 -14.53
CA GLY A 292 7.37 19.77 -14.29
C GLY A 292 7.16 18.32 -13.84
N ASN A 293 8.19 17.47 -14.00
CA ASN A 293 8.11 16.01 -13.84
C ASN A 293 7.76 15.49 -12.43
N GLY A 294 7.34 16.32 -11.48
CA GLY A 294 7.07 15.86 -10.13
C GLY A 294 5.66 15.32 -9.94
N GLU A 295 5.50 14.53 -8.90
CA GLU A 295 4.25 14.10 -8.29
C GLU A 295 4.60 13.98 -6.80
N CYS A 296 3.82 14.58 -5.88
CA CYS A 296 4.15 14.65 -4.44
C CYS A 296 3.12 13.94 -3.54
N THR A 297 2.44 12.94 -4.08
CA THR A 297 1.38 12.15 -3.43
C THR A 297 1.75 10.67 -3.41
N HIS A 298 2.09 10.11 -4.58
CA HIS A 298 2.57 8.74 -4.81
C HIS A 298 4.07 8.64 -4.61
N SER A 299 4.53 7.47 -4.20
CA SER A 299 5.96 7.19 -3.98
C SER A 299 6.49 6.14 -4.94
N CYS A 300 7.80 6.16 -5.20
CA CYS A 300 8.49 5.18 -6.05
C CYS A 300 8.37 3.75 -5.49
N HIS A 301 8.80 2.75 -6.26
CA HIS A 301 8.99 1.39 -5.76
C HIS A 301 10.46 0.97 -5.94
N PRO A 302 11.19 0.58 -4.87
CA PRO A 302 10.79 0.59 -3.46
C PRO A 302 10.77 2.00 -2.84
N SER A 303 9.95 2.19 -1.80
CA SER A 303 9.82 3.42 -0.98
C SER A 303 9.07 3.15 0.34
N VAL A 304 8.24 4.11 0.77
CA VAL A 304 7.34 4.05 1.93
C VAL A 304 6.41 2.83 1.91
N TYR A 305 6.06 2.31 0.73
CA TYR A 305 5.12 1.19 0.65
C TYR A 305 5.68 -0.10 1.24
N GLN A 306 6.99 -0.37 1.11
CA GLN A 306 7.63 -1.54 1.73
C GLN A 306 7.66 -1.43 3.26
N LEU A 307 7.84 -0.22 3.78
CA LEU A 307 7.66 0.07 5.20
C LEU A 307 6.22 -0.27 5.63
N TRP A 308 5.21 0.11 4.86
CA TRP A 308 3.81 -0.17 5.22
C TRP A 308 3.49 -1.67 5.22
N VAL A 309 4.11 -2.46 4.33
CA VAL A 309 4.00 -3.93 4.37
C VAL A 309 4.46 -4.43 5.74
N TYR A 310 5.62 -3.96 6.21
CA TYR A 310 6.15 -4.33 7.52
C TYR A 310 5.25 -3.83 8.67
N GLN A 311 4.78 -2.59 8.62
CA GLN A 311 3.90 -2.05 9.66
C GLN A 311 2.57 -2.82 9.75
N LEU A 312 2.03 -3.28 8.63
CA LEU A 312 0.84 -4.14 8.61
C LEU A 312 1.12 -5.49 9.28
N TYR A 313 2.27 -6.12 8.99
CA TYR A 313 2.70 -7.32 9.70
C TYR A 313 2.83 -7.06 11.21
N ALA A 314 3.51 -5.99 11.63
CA ALA A 314 3.72 -5.69 13.04
C ALA A 314 2.41 -5.45 13.79
N LEU A 315 1.44 -4.77 13.15
CA LEU A 315 0.10 -4.60 13.69
C LEU A 315 -0.59 -5.96 13.91
N LEU A 316 -0.58 -6.83 12.90
CA LEU A 316 -1.20 -8.15 12.97
C LEU A 316 -0.51 -9.07 14.00
N ASP A 317 0.81 -9.00 14.10
CA ASP A 317 1.59 -9.74 15.10
C ASP A 317 1.24 -9.31 16.53
N SER A 318 1.07 -8.02 16.76
CA SER A 318 0.72 -7.48 18.09
C SER A 318 -0.70 -7.81 18.56
N TRP A 319 -1.59 -8.20 17.64
CA TRP A 319 -2.98 -8.52 17.94
C TRP A 319 -3.16 -9.98 18.41
N HIS A 320 -2.22 -10.86 18.07
CA HIS A 320 -2.26 -12.29 18.37
C HIS A 320 -1.55 -12.67 19.68
#